data_AF-A0A1D6Q0G6-F1
#
_entry.id   AF-A0A1D6Q0G6-F1
#
_cell.length_a   1.000
_cell.length_b   1.000
_cell.length_c   1.000
_cell.angle_alpha   90.00
_cell.angle_beta   90.00
_cell.angle_gamma   90.00
#
_symmetry.space_group_name_H-M   'P 1'
#
loop_
_entity.id
_entity.type
_entity.pdbx_description
1 polymer ?
#
loop_
_entity_poly.entity_id
_entity_poly.type
_entity_poly.pdbx_seq_one_letter_code
_entity_poly.pdbx_strand_id
1 'polypeptide(L)'
;MLENSMMKLVGREDGDEDGFRLWQSLTRQTDLTAQLCSIMKDVRNVRGSAQKKIEKLRQLLSGVFSELTNFDEPIRSPLAPTLLLTGVVPQESSIFKSALNPLRLTFKTANGGTSKIIYKKGDDLRQDQLVIQTVSLMDRLLKLENLDLHLTPYRVLATGQDEGMLEFISSSSLAQVTW
;
A
#
# COMPACT_ATOMS: atom_id res chain seq x y z
N MET A 1 -15.86 18.51 13.06
CA MET A 1 -16.18 18.48 14.51
C MET A 1 -15.09 17.79 15.33
N LEU A 2 -14.57 16.62 14.91
CA LEU A 2 -13.41 15.98 15.57
C LEU A 2 -12.10 16.80 15.46
N GLU A 3 -11.85 17.42 14.31
CA GLU A 3 -10.67 18.28 14.08
C GLU A 3 -10.60 19.47 15.07
N ASN A 4 -11.70 20.20 15.25
CA ASN A 4 -11.76 21.33 16.19
C ASN A 4 -11.65 20.90 17.66
N SER A 5 -12.12 19.70 17.99
CA SER A 5 -12.02 19.15 19.34
C SER A 5 -10.59 18.69 19.66
N MET A 6 -9.85 18.19 18.67
CA MET A 6 -8.44 17.81 18.83
C MET A 6 -7.52 19.03 18.88
N MET A 7 -7.77 20.08 18.09
CA MET A 7 -7.03 21.34 18.19
C MET A 7 -7.10 21.99 19.58
N LYS A 8 -8.20 21.79 20.32
CA LYS A 8 -8.35 22.31 21.70
C LYS A 8 -7.55 21.54 22.76
N LEU A 9 -6.99 20.38 22.42
CA LEU A 9 -6.18 19.57 23.34
C LEU A 9 -4.67 19.83 23.24
N VAL A 10 -4.23 20.66 22.28
CA VAL A 10 -2.82 20.94 21.88
C VAL A 10 -2.14 21.95 22.82
N GLY A 11 -2.30 21.76 24.14
CA GLY A 11 -1.85 22.70 25.17
C GLY A 11 -0.80 22.16 26.13
N ARG A 12 -0.04 21.10 25.79
CA ARG A 12 1.01 20.54 26.66
C ARG A 12 2.31 20.25 25.90
N GLU A 13 3.25 21.16 26.10
CA GLU A 13 4.55 21.21 25.42
C GLU A 13 5.42 19.96 25.71
N ASP A 14 6.18 19.53 24.69
CA ASP A 14 7.09 18.37 24.56
C ASP A 14 6.53 17.00 24.11
N GLY A 15 5.34 16.56 24.52
CA GLY A 15 4.74 15.30 23.99
C GLY A 15 3.83 15.49 22.77
N ASP A 16 3.36 16.74 22.57
CA ASP A 16 2.30 17.08 21.63
C ASP A 16 2.80 17.23 20.18
N GLU A 17 4.06 17.60 19.95
CA GLU A 17 4.63 17.73 18.59
C GLU A 17 4.71 16.38 17.88
N ASP A 18 5.12 15.33 18.59
CA ASP A 18 5.24 13.99 18.03
C ASP A 18 3.86 13.39 17.71
N GLY A 19 2.88 13.63 18.58
CA GLY A 19 1.49 13.23 18.35
C GLY A 19 0.87 13.94 17.15
N PHE A 20 1.10 15.25 17.02
CA PHE A 20 0.62 16.04 15.88
C PHE A 20 1.25 15.57 14.55
N ARG A 21 2.57 15.35 14.53
CA ARG A 21 3.28 14.82 13.35
C ARG A 21 2.79 13.42 12.96
N LEU A 22 2.52 12.56 13.94
CA LEU A 22 1.95 11.24 13.71
C LEU A 22 0.55 11.35 13.09
N TRP A 23 -0.31 12.20 13.66
CA TRP A 23 -1.66 12.44 13.14
C TRP A 23 -1.61 12.95 11.69
N GLN A 24 -0.76 13.94 11.41
CA GLN A 24 -0.57 14.46 10.05
C GLN A 24 -0.11 13.36 9.09
N SER A 25 0.78 12.46 9.53
CA SER A 25 1.19 11.29 8.74
C SER A 25 0.02 10.35 8.43
N LEU A 26 -0.85 10.08 9.40
CA LEU A 26 -2.04 9.23 9.22
C LEU A 26 -3.08 9.87 8.28
N THR A 27 -3.28 11.19 8.38
CA THR A 27 -4.15 11.93 7.46
C THR A 27 -3.65 11.78 6.03
N ARG A 28 -2.35 11.99 5.77
CA ARG A 28 -1.76 11.85 4.44
C ARG A 28 -1.84 10.41 3.91
N GLN A 29 -1.74 9.40 4.78
CA GLN A 29 -1.98 8.00 4.39
C GLN A 29 -3.45 7.73 4.02
N THR A 30 -4.39 8.38 4.70
CA THR A 30 -5.82 8.30 4.40
C THR A 30 -6.11 8.93 3.04
N ASP A 31 -5.55 10.10 2.76
CA ASP A 31 -5.68 10.80 1.47
C ASP A 31 -5.11 9.97 0.32
N LEU A 32 -3.91 9.41 0.50
CA LEU A 32 -3.29 8.48 -0.45
C LEU A 32 -4.24 7.32 -0.76
N THR A 33 -4.81 6.69 0.26
CA THR A 33 -5.73 5.54 0.09
C THR A 33 -6.98 5.96 -0.68
N ALA A 34 -7.55 7.13 -0.39
CA ALA A 34 -8.72 7.66 -1.10
C ALA A 34 -8.41 7.96 -2.59
N GLN A 35 -7.24 8.52 -2.90
CA GLN A 35 -6.79 8.74 -4.28
C GLN A 35 -6.62 7.40 -5.01
N LEU A 36 -5.98 6.39 -4.39
CA LEU A 36 -5.83 5.06 -4.97
C LEU A 36 -7.18 4.37 -5.21
N CYS A 37 -8.16 4.53 -4.32
CA CYS A 37 -9.52 4.06 -4.52
C CYS A 37 -10.16 4.70 -5.76
N SER A 38 -9.97 6.01 -5.94
CA SER A 38 -10.52 6.75 -7.08
C SER A 38 -9.88 6.29 -8.39
N ILE A 39 -8.55 6.15 -8.41
CA ILE A 39 -7.79 5.60 -9.55
C ILE A 39 -8.30 4.20 -9.92
N MET A 40 -8.49 3.31 -8.93
CA MET A 40 -8.94 1.96 -9.21
C MET A 40 -10.35 1.94 -9.82
N LYS A 41 -11.27 2.78 -9.34
CA LYS A 41 -12.62 2.91 -9.91
C LYS A 41 -12.55 3.31 -11.39
N ASP A 42 -11.75 4.32 -11.72
CA ASP A 42 -11.59 4.79 -13.10
C ASP A 42 -10.95 3.74 -14.01
N VAL A 43 -9.91 3.05 -13.53
CA VAL A 43 -9.24 1.97 -14.27
C VAL A 43 -10.20 0.80 -14.51
N ARG A 44 -11.09 0.49 -13.56
CA ARG A 44 -12.11 -0.56 -13.71
C ARG A 44 -13.18 -0.22 -14.74
N ASN A 45 -13.56 1.06 -14.83
CA ASN A 45 -14.56 1.53 -15.79
C ASN A 45 -14.08 1.46 -17.25
N VAL A 46 -12.78 1.38 -17.48
CA VAL A 46 -12.23 1.19 -18.83
C VAL A 46 -12.57 -0.21 -19.34
N ARG A 47 -13.32 -0.25 -20.45
CA ARG A 47 -13.60 -1.49 -21.18
C ARG A 47 -12.41 -1.89 -22.06
N GLY A 48 -12.25 -3.20 -22.23
CA GLY A 48 -11.24 -3.77 -23.13
C GLY A 48 -10.08 -4.46 -22.41
N SER A 49 -8.94 -4.54 -23.09
CA SER A 49 -7.80 -5.34 -22.66
C SER A 49 -7.10 -4.78 -21.41
N ALA A 50 -6.35 -5.64 -20.72
CA ALA A 50 -5.49 -5.23 -19.62
C ALA A 50 -4.50 -4.12 -20.03
N GLN A 51 -4.00 -4.13 -21.26
CA GLN A 51 -3.10 -3.09 -21.75
C GLN A 51 -3.75 -1.70 -21.75
N LYS A 52 -5.02 -1.59 -22.17
CA LYS A 52 -5.75 -0.31 -22.14
C LYS A 52 -5.96 0.19 -20.72
N LYS A 53 -6.21 -0.71 -19.77
CA LYS A 53 -6.35 -0.39 -18.35
C LYS A 53 -5.02 0.07 -17.73
N ILE A 54 -3.90 -0.57 -18.09
CA ILE A 54 -2.56 -0.16 -17.67
C ILE A 54 -2.24 1.24 -18.22
N GLU A 55 -2.54 1.49 -19.49
CA GLU A 55 -2.35 2.82 -20.08
C GLU A 55 -3.17 3.88 -19.35
N LYS A 56 -4.44 3.60 -19.06
CA LYS A 56 -5.28 4.50 -18.26
C LYS A 56 -4.70 4.75 -16.87
N LEU A 57 -4.23 3.72 -16.17
CA LEU A 57 -3.59 3.86 -14.85
C LEU A 57 -2.40 4.83 -14.93
N ARG A 58 -1.51 4.63 -15.90
CA ARG A 58 -0.33 5.48 -16.11
C ARG A 58 -0.71 6.92 -16.44
N GLN A 59 -1.70 7.09 -17.31
CA GLN A 59 -2.21 8.41 -17.69
C GLN A 59 -2.85 9.14 -16.51
N LEU A 60 -3.55 8.44 -15.61
CA LEU A 60 -4.09 9.03 -14.38
C LEU A 60 -2.98 9.47 -13.43
N LEU A 61 -1.99 8.60 -13.18
CA LEU A 61 -0.85 8.88 -12.30
C LEU A 61 0.06 10.01 -12.81
N SER A 62 0.16 10.20 -14.13
CA SER A 62 0.95 11.29 -14.73
C SER A 62 0.11 12.53 -15.06
N GLY A 63 -1.20 12.48 -14.87
CA GLY A 63 -2.13 13.56 -15.21
C GLY A 63 -2.86 14.06 -13.98
N VAL A 64 -4.10 13.60 -13.80
CA VAL A 64 -5.01 14.04 -12.73
C VAL A 64 -4.43 13.83 -11.33
N PHE A 65 -3.65 12.75 -11.14
CA PHE A 65 -3.01 12.40 -9.87
C PHE A 65 -1.49 12.56 -9.94
N SER A 66 -1.00 13.58 -10.64
CA SER A 66 0.44 13.83 -10.84
C SER A 66 1.21 14.10 -9.54
N GLU A 67 0.53 14.62 -8.51
CA GLU A 67 1.03 14.76 -7.14
C GLU A 67 1.43 13.41 -6.52
N LEU A 68 0.84 12.30 -6.99
CA LEU A 68 1.25 10.98 -6.53
C LEU A 68 2.62 10.56 -7.07
N THR A 69 3.10 11.16 -8.16
CA THR A 69 4.39 10.80 -8.77
C THR A 69 5.57 11.32 -7.94
N ASN A 70 5.43 12.48 -7.32
CA ASN A 70 6.41 13.06 -6.39
C ASN A 70 5.66 13.72 -5.24
N PHE A 71 5.76 13.15 -4.05
CA PHE A 71 5.19 13.77 -2.86
C PHE A 71 6.06 14.95 -2.43
N ASP A 72 5.44 16.05 -2.04
CA ASP A 72 6.13 17.23 -1.50
C ASP A 72 6.96 16.87 -0.26
N GLU A 73 6.43 15.96 0.56
CA GLU A 73 7.11 15.36 1.70
C GLU A 73 6.96 13.84 1.66
N PRO A 74 7.92 13.07 2.18
CA PRO A 74 7.77 11.62 2.27
C PRO A 74 6.56 11.20 3.13
N ILE A 75 5.88 10.13 2.74
CA ILE A 75 4.76 9.54 3.48
C ILE A 75 5.20 8.18 4.02
N ARG A 76 4.88 7.85 5.28
CA ARG A 76 5.10 6.50 5.81
C ARG A 76 4.21 5.51 5.07
N SER A 77 4.79 4.40 4.63
CA SER A 77 4.01 3.34 4.00
C SER A 77 3.00 2.74 4.99
N PRO A 78 1.72 2.60 4.63
CA PRO A 78 0.72 1.97 5.50
C PRO A 78 1.09 0.52 5.87
N LEU A 79 1.68 -0.23 4.94
CA LEU A 79 2.17 -1.59 5.19
C LEU A 79 3.46 -1.63 6.01
N ALA A 80 4.22 -0.53 6.03
CA ALA A 80 5.59 -0.48 6.49
C ALA A 80 5.93 0.88 7.13
N PRO A 81 5.52 1.15 8.38
CA PRO A 81 5.65 2.50 8.96
C PRO A 81 7.10 3.03 9.06
N THR A 82 8.09 2.14 9.03
CA THR A 82 9.52 2.47 8.99
C THR A 82 10.02 2.87 7.60
N LEU A 83 9.24 2.60 6.55
CA LEU A 83 9.57 2.92 5.17
C LEU A 83 8.90 4.22 4.75
N LEU A 84 9.71 5.19 4.31
CA LEU A 84 9.24 6.45 3.75
C LEU A 84 9.14 6.36 2.23
N LEU A 85 7.95 6.63 1.70
CA LEU A 85 7.61 6.67 0.29
C LEU A 85 7.71 8.11 -0.20
N THR A 86 8.26 8.34 -1.39
CA THR A 86 8.45 9.67 -1.99
C THR A 86 7.63 9.90 -3.26
N GLY A 87 6.88 8.89 -3.69
CA GLY A 87 5.96 8.97 -4.82
C GLY A 87 5.84 7.64 -5.56
N VAL A 88 4.99 7.60 -6.58
CA VAL A 88 4.73 6.44 -7.43
C VAL A 88 5.58 6.53 -8.70
N VAL A 89 5.98 5.38 -9.24
CA VAL A 89 6.61 5.25 -10.57
C VAL A 89 5.53 4.74 -11.54
N PRO A 90 4.93 5.61 -12.37
CA PRO A 90 3.83 5.21 -13.24
C PRO A 90 4.23 4.11 -14.22
N GLN A 91 5.42 4.22 -14.83
CA GLN A 91 5.87 3.27 -15.86
C GLN A 91 6.09 1.85 -15.32
N GLU A 92 6.41 1.70 -14.05
CA GLU A 92 6.58 0.38 -13.41
C GLU A 92 5.29 -0.16 -12.80
N SER A 93 4.27 0.70 -12.69
CA SER A 93 2.95 0.35 -12.17
C SER A 93 2.10 -0.33 -13.24
N SER A 94 1.30 -1.30 -12.83
CA SER A 94 0.48 -2.14 -13.70
C SER A 94 -0.78 -2.62 -12.98
N ILE A 95 -1.54 -3.51 -13.61
CA ILE A 95 -2.66 -4.24 -12.97
C ILE A 95 -2.40 -5.74 -13.01
N PHE A 96 -2.98 -6.48 -12.07
CA PHE A 96 -3.03 -7.93 -12.14
C PHE A 96 -4.14 -8.40 -13.08
N LYS A 97 -3.88 -9.47 -13.84
CA LYS A 97 -4.89 -10.14 -14.69
C LYS A 97 -5.79 -11.05 -13.83
N SER A 98 -6.63 -10.45 -13.00
CA SER A 98 -7.64 -11.16 -12.20
C SER A 98 -9.00 -10.46 -12.29
N ALA A 99 -10.07 -11.10 -11.82
CA ALA A 99 -11.43 -10.60 -11.93
C ALA A 99 -11.58 -9.15 -11.40
N LEU A 100 -10.94 -8.85 -10.27
CA LEU A 100 -11.01 -7.55 -9.62
C LEU A 100 -9.94 -6.56 -10.11
N ASN A 101 -9.03 -6.96 -11.01
CA ASN A 101 -7.93 -6.11 -11.51
C ASN A 101 -7.21 -5.27 -10.42
N PRO A 102 -6.63 -5.88 -9.36
CA PRO A 102 -5.82 -5.17 -8.37
C PRO A 102 -4.74 -4.31 -9.03
N LEU A 103 -4.45 -3.15 -8.43
CA LEU A 103 -3.35 -2.30 -8.88
C LEU A 103 -2.05 -2.85 -8.31
N ARG A 104 -1.01 -2.94 -9.13
CA ARG A 104 0.37 -3.15 -8.70
C ARG A 104 1.10 -1.82 -8.84
N LEU A 105 1.36 -1.15 -7.73
CA LEU A 105 1.98 0.16 -7.67
C LEU A 105 3.43 0.02 -7.24
N THR A 106 4.33 0.66 -7.99
CA THR A 106 5.73 0.80 -7.56
C THR A 106 5.90 2.17 -6.93
N PHE A 107 6.27 2.23 -5.66
CA PHE A 107 6.62 3.45 -4.96
C PHE A 107 8.13 3.63 -4.90
N LYS A 108 8.60 4.87 -5.06
CA LYS A 108 9.96 5.29 -4.72
C LYS A 108 10.08 5.41 -3.20
N THR A 109 11.25 5.07 -2.68
CA THR A 109 11.52 5.13 -1.24
C THR A 109 12.59 6.19 -0.96
N ALA A 110 12.56 6.80 0.22
CA ALA A 110 13.50 7.88 0.58
C ALA A 110 14.97 7.45 0.61
N ASN A 111 15.24 6.14 0.73
CA ASN A 111 16.58 5.56 0.65
C ASN A 111 17.05 5.25 -0.79
N GLY A 112 16.34 5.74 -1.82
CA GLY A 112 16.71 5.56 -3.23
C GLY A 112 16.28 4.23 -3.86
N GLY A 113 15.56 3.38 -3.13
CA GLY A 113 15.01 2.12 -3.63
C GLY A 113 13.58 2.23 -4.18
N THR A 114 12.95 1.07 -4.35
CA THR A 114 11.52 0.96 -4.66
C THR A 114 10.82 -0.05 -3.76
N SER A 115 9.53 0.16 -3.54
CA SER A 115 8.64 -0.75 -2.82
C SER A 115 7.39 -0.99 -3.66
N LYS A 116 7.05 -2.25 -3.88
CA LYS A 116 5.89 -2.63 -4.70
C LYS A 116 4.74 -3.02 -3.79
N ILE A 117 3.58 -2.41 -4.03
CA ILE A 117 2.36 -2.62 -3.25
C ILE A 117 1.25 -3.07 -4.20
N ILE A 118 0.52 -4.11 -3.80
CA ILE A 118 -0.73 -4.50 -4.41
C ILE A 118 -1.83 -3.79 -3.66
N TYR A 119 -2.61 -2.96 -4.34
CA TYR A 119 -3.80 -2.35 -3.78
C TYR A 119 -5.05 -3.01 -4.36
N LYS A 120 -6.04 -3.31 -3.49
CA LYS A 120 -7.27 -4.02 -3.82
C LYS A 120 -8.50 -3.25 -3.32
N LYS A 121 -9.59 -3.32 -4.09
CA LYS A 121 -10.94 -2.86 -3.73
C LYS A 121 -11.99 -3.91 -4.08
N GLY A 122 -13.06 -4.04 -3.32
CA GLY A 122 -14.06 -5.11 -3.49
C GLY A 122 -13.57 -6.48 -3.01
N ASP A 123 -12.55 -6.54 -2.16
CA ASP A 123 -12.01 -7.78 -1.56
C ASP A 123 -11.75 -7.54 -0.08
N ASP A 124 -12.23 -8.42 0.79
CA ASP A 124 -12.07 -8.29 2.25
C ASP A 124 -10.80 -8.99 2.71
N LEU A 125 -9.77 -8.19 3.00
CA LEU A 125 -8.43 -8.69 3.36
C LEU A 125 -8.26 -8.99 4.85
N ARG A 126 -9.30 -8.89 5.68
CA ARG A 126 -9.18 -9.10 7.13
C ARG A 126 -8.80 -10.55 7.47
N GLN A 127 -9.32 -11.51 6.71
CA GLN A 127 -8.96 -12.92 6.87
C GLN A 127 -7.50 -13.17 6.48
N ASP A 128 -7.09 -12.74 5.28
CA ASP A 128 -5.70 -12.82 4.81
C ASP A 128 -4.72 -12.16 5.79
N GLN A 129 -5.08 -10.98 6.31
CA GLN A 129 -4.28 -10.26 7.29
C GLN A 129 -4.08 -11.07 8.57
N LEU A 130 -5.14 -11.66 9.14
CA LEU A 130 -5.03 -12.49 10.34
C LEU A 130 -4.17 -13.74 10.11
N VAL A 131 -4.37 -14.40 8.96
CA VAL A 131 -3.60 -15.60 8.59
C VAL A 131 -2.12 -15.27 8.49
N ILE A 132 -1.77 -14.22 7.75
CA ILE A 132 -0.38 -13.79 7.59
C ILE A 132 0.23 -13.36 8.93
N GLN A 133 -0.50 -12.64 9.77
CA GLN A 133 -0.02 -12.28 11.12
C GLN A 133 0.31 -13.53 11.96
N THR A 134 -0.51 -14.58 11.83
CA THR A 134 -0.27 -15.86 12.49
C THR A 134 1.00 -16.52 11.95
N VAL A 135 1.18 -16.55 10.62
CA VAL A 135 2.39 -17.09 9.99
C VAL A 135 3.64 -16.28 10.40
N SER A 136 3.56 -14.95 10.46
CA SER A 136 4.66 -14.10 10.96
C SER A 136 5.00 -14.35 12.43
N LEU A 137 4.00 -14.67 13.26
CA LEU A 137 4.24 -15.05 14.65
C LEU A 137 4.94 -16.41 14.71
N MET A 138 4.45 -17.40 13.97
CA MET A 138 5.07 -18.73 13.90
C MET A 138 6.51 -18.66 13.41
N ASP A 139 6.78 -17.92 12.33
CA ASP A 139 8.13 -17.71 11.80
C ASP A 139 9.08 -17.16 12.87
N ARG A 140 8.64 -16.16 13.66
CA ARG A 140 9.43 -15.62 14.78
C ARG A 140 9.67 -16.65 15.88
N LEU A 141 8.66 -17.44 16.26
CA LEU A 141 8.80 -18.47 17.28
C LEU A 141 9.77 -19.57 16.85
N LEU A 142 9.67 -20.05 15.61
CA LEU A 142 10.59 -21.06 15.07
C LEU A 142 12.03 -20.56 15.04
N LYS A 143 12.24 -19.30 14.63
CA LYS A 143 13.57 -18.66 14.64
C LYS A 143 14.16 -18.53 16.05
N LEU A 144 13.33 -18.32 17.08
CA LEU A 144 13.81 -18.31 18.48
C LEU A 144 14.33 -19.68 18.92
N GLU A 145 13.76 -20.76 18.40
CA GLU A 145 14.23 -22.14 18.58
C GLU A 145 15.34 -22.54 17.59
N ASN A 146 15.95 -21.57 16.91
CA ASN A 146 16.99 -21.75 15.88
C ASN A 146 16.55 -22.57 14.66
N LEU A 147 15.24 -22.58 14.35
CA LEU A 147 14.70 -23.20 13.14
C LEU A 147 14.25 -22.13 12.13
N ASP A 148 15.10 -21.83 11.15
CA ASP A 148 14.74 -20.97 10.02
C ASP A 148 14.21 -21.80 8.84
N LEU A 149 12.90 -21.80 8.64
CA LEU A 149 12.24 -22.45 7.51
C LEU A 149 12.20 -21.57 6.25
N HIS A 150 12.85 -20.41 6.28
CA HIS A 150 12.89 -19.44 5.19
C HIS A 150 11.50 -19.02 4.69
N LEU A 151 10.55 -18.87 5.62
CA LEU A 151 9.21 -18.36 5.31
C LEU A 151 9.30 -16.91 4.85
N THR A 152 8.43 -16.53 3.92
CA THR A 152 8.31 -15.15 3.42
C THR A 152 6.93 -14.59 3.77
N PRO A 153 6.67 -14.25 5.06
CA PRO A 153 5.39 -13.66 5.46
C PRO A 153 5.29 -12.22 4.96
N TYR A 154 4.79 -12.05 3.73
CA TYR A 154 4.53 -10.75 3.11
C TYR A 154 3.47 -9.98 3.90
N ARG A 155 3.52 -8.65 3.89
CA ARG A 155 2.60 -7.84 4.70
C ARG A 155 1.23 -7.68 4.05
N VAL A 156 0.19 -7.66 4.87
CA VAL A 156 -1.21 -7.42 4.47
C VAL A 156 -1.83 -6.44 5.45
N LEU A 157 -2.55 -5.45 4.91
CA LEU A 157 -3.29 -4.47 5.69
C LEU A 157 -4.64 -4.20 5.02
N ALA A 158 -5.72 -4.57 5.69
CA ALA A 158 -7.05 -4.08 5.38
C ALA A 158 -7.17 -2.61 5.79
N THR A 159 -7.49 -1.74 4.84
CA THR A 159 -7.73 -0.30 5.07
C THR A 159 -9.22 0.02 5.16
N GLY A 160 -10.09 -0.92 4.78
CA GLY A 160 -11.54 -0.85 4.92
C GLY A 160 -12.19 -2.23 4.87
N GLN A 161 -13.52 -2.28 4.83
CA GLN A 161 -14.27 -3.56 4.80
C GLN A 161 -14.04 -4.37 3.53
N ASP A 162 -13.84 -3.71 2.39
CA ASP A 162 -13.63 -4.30 1.08
C ASP A 162 -12.37 -3.72 0.41
N GLU A 163 -11.43 -3.22 1.19
CA GLU A 163 -10.26 -2.50 0.69
C GLU A 163 -9.02 -2.84 1.49
N GLY A 164 -7.89 -2.95 0.79
CA GLY A 164 -6.61 -2.99 1.46
C GLY A 164 -5.41 -3.12 0.55
N MET A 165 -4.28 -3.33 1.19
CA MET A 165 -2.95 -3.37 0.58
C MET A 165 -2.25 -4.67 0.93
N LEU A 166 -1.44 -5.16 0.01
CA LEU A 166 -0.51 -6.27 0.21
C LEU A 166 0.87 -5.86 -0.29
N GLU A 167 1.89 -6.37 0.37
CA GLU A 167 3.25 -6.29 -0.14
C GLU A 167 3.41 -7.19 -1.37
N PHE A 168 4.00 -6.65 -2.42
CA PHE A 168 4.31 -7.45 -3.61
C PHE A 168 5.69 -8.09 -3.47
N ILE A 169 5.71 -9.42 -3.49
CA ILE A 169 6.93 -10.22 -3.56
C ILE A 169 7.09 -10.75 -5.00
N SER A 170 8.22 -10.46 -5.61
CA SER A 170 8.58 -11.00 -6.93
C SER A 170 8.62 -12.53 -6.86
N SER A 171 7.68 -13.17 -7.55
CA SER A 171 7.54 -14.62 -7.56
C SER A 171 6.93 -15.07 -8.88
N SER A 172 7.13 -16.35 -9.22
CA SER A 172 6.50 -17.01 -10.36
C SER A 172 5.51 -18.04 -9.84
N SER A 173 4.32 -18.10 -10.45
CA SER A 173 3.38 -19.16 -10.11
C SER A 173 3.95 -20.52 -10.54
N LEU A 174 3.69 -21.58 -9.76
CA LEU A 174 4.19 -22.92 -10.08
C LEU A 174 3.76 -23.40 -11.49
N ALA A 175 2.56 -23.01 -11.94
CA ALA A 175 2.07 -23.33 -13.28
C ALA A 175 2.88 -22.70 -14.44
N GLN A 176 3.66 -21.65 -14.15
CA GLN A 176 4.51 -20.97 -15.14
C GLN A 176 5.96 -21.45 -15.11
N VAL A 177 6.32 -22.30 -14.15
CA VAL A 177 7.66 -22.88 -14.05
C VAL A 177 7.73 -24.07 -15.03
N THR A 178 8.35 -23.84 -16.18
CA THR A 178 8.70 -24.91 -17.12
C THR A 178 10.09 -25.45 -16.76
N TRP A 179 10.19 -26.75 -16.54
CA TRP A 179 11.44 -27.47 -16.30
C TRP A 179 12.20 -27.74 -17.61
#